data_AF-A0A843DMY7-F1
#
_entry.id   AF-A0A843DMY7-F1
#
_cell.length_a   1.000
_cell.length_b   1.000
_cell.length_c   1.000
_cell.angle_alpha   90.00
_cell.angle_beta   90.00
_cell.angle_gamma   90.00
#
_symmetry.space_group_name_H-M   'P 1'
#
loop_
_entity.id
_entity.type
_entity.pdbx_description
1 polymer ?
#
loop_
_entity_poly.entity_id
_entity_poly.type
_entity_poly.pdbx_seq_one_letter_code
_entity_poly.pdbx_strand_id
1 'polypeptide(L)'
;MKIAVVSSNGVDVDLHLGKGYSLYVYDYGDDDLTFVEHREVDIDLESQHQGSKVIKACEDCDVIIAAQFGFKSKIKADELNIKLVSDEGSVDEVLKAYIDHYNFMKN
;
A
#
# COMPACT_ATOMS: atom_id res chain seq x y z
N MET A 1 -1.75 -6.93 -11.24
CA MET A 1 -2.38 -5.98 -10.28
C MET A 1 -1.28 -5.55 -9.36
N LYS A 2 -0.91 -4.27 -9.41
CA LYS A 2 0.19 -3.73 -8.63
C LYS A 2 -0.28 -3.32 -7.23
N ILE A 3 0.37 -3.88 -6.22
CA ILE A 3 0.06 -3.67 -4.81
C ILE A 3 1.28 -3.03 -4.15
N ALA A 4 1.13 -1.84 -3.59
CA ALA A 4 2.15 -1.22 -2.74
C ALA A 4 1.84 -1.48 -1.26
N VAL A 5 2.83 -1.94 -0.52
CA VAL A 5 2.74 -2.14 0.93
C VAL A 5 3.60 -1.10 1.64
N VAL A 6 3.00 -0.32 2.53
CA VAL A 6 3.70 0.69 3.33
C VAL A 6 4.31 0.03 4.56
N SER A 7 5.63 -0.09 4.59
CA SER A 7 6.37 -0.86 5.60
C SER A 7 7.74 -0.24 5.87
N SER A 8 8.17 -0.22 7.13
CA SER A 8 9.50 0.27 7.52
C SER A 8 10.63 -0.71 7.16
N ASN A 9 10.33 -2.01 7.10
CA ASN A 9 11.32 -3.08 7.08
C ASN A 9 11.08 -4.14 5.98
N GLY A 10 9.95 -4.08 5.27
CA GLY A 10 9.57 -5.06 4.25
C GLY A 10 9.05 -6.39 4.82
N VAL A 11 8.92 -6.48 6.14
CA VAL A 11 8.47 -7.68 6.87
C VAL A 11 7.11 -7.44 7.51
N ASP A 12 6.86 -6.25 8.05
CA ASP A 12 5.64 -5.90 8.77
C ASP A 12 4.94 -4.68 8.14
N VAL A 13 3.61 -4.70 8.08
CA VAL A 13 2.81 -3.53 7.69
C VAL A 13 2.60 -2.66 8.93
N ASP A 14 3.60 -1.84 9.25
CA ASP A 14 3.70 -1.08 10.50
C ASP A 14 3.57 0.45 10.31
N LEU A 15 3.64 0.93 9.06
CA LEU A 15 3.61 2.35 8.76
C LEU A 15 2.20 2.82 8.40
N HIS A 16 1.77 3.91 9.04
CA HIS A 16 0.61 4.68 8.61
C HIS A 16 0.93 5.40 7.30
N LEU A 17 -0.03 5.48 6.38
CA LEU A 17 0.12 6.15 5.09
C LEU A 17 0.58 7.61 5.23
N GLY A 18 0.15 8.31 6.28
CA GLY A 18 0.52 9.71 6.53
C GLY A 18 2.01 9.94 6.84
N LYS A 19 2.74 8.89 7.17
CA LYS A 19 4.18 8.85 7.47
C LYS A 19 4.89 7.70 6.74
N GLY A 20 4.31 7.20 5.64
CA GLY A 20 4.91 6.13 4.86
C GLY A 20 6.13 6.64 4.09
N TYR A 21 7.35 6.32 4.53
CA TYR A 21 8.59 6.66 3.82
C TYR A 21 9.10 5.52 2.94
N SER A 22 8.56 4.31 3.11
CA SER A 22 9.09 3.10 2.49
C SER A 22 7.94 2.24 1.98
N LEU A 23 8.07 1.81 0.72
CA LEU A 23 7.04 1.13 -0.06
C LEU A 23 7.63 -0.11 -0.70
N TYR A 24 6.98 -1.25 -0.52
CA TYR A 24 7.33 -2.51 -1.16
C TYR A 24 6.26 -2.84 -2.19
N VAL A 25 6.64 -2.85 -3.46
CA VAL A 25 5.72 -3.01 -4.58
C VAL A 25 5.77 -4.45 -5.06
N TYR A 26 4.58 -5.02 -5.21
CA TYR A 26 4.35 -6.36 -5.71
C TYR A 26 3.45 -6.31 -6.93
N ASP A 27 3.60 -7.27 -7.84
CA ASP A 27 2.64 -7.50 -8.92
C ASP A 27 2.01 -8.88 -8.74
N TYR A 28 0.69 -8.89 -8.80
CA TYR A 28 -0.12 -10.10 -8.73
C TYR A 28 -0.85 -10.35 -10.06
N GLY A 29 -0.54 -11.46 -10.73
CA GLY A 29 -1.10 -11.86 -12.02
C GLY A 29 -0.92 -13.36 -12.25
N ASP A 30 -1.84 -13.98 -13.00
CA ASP A 30 -1.81 -15.43 -13.30
C ASP A 30 -1.64 -16.32 -12.05
N ASP A 31 -2.29 -15.92 -10.94
CA ASP A 31 -2.20 -16.56 -9.62
C ASP A 31 -0.80 -16.55 -8.98
N ASP A 32 0.13 -15.75 -9.50
CA ASP A 32 1.47 -15.58 -8.98
C ASP A 32 1.69 -14.18 -8.39
N LEU A 33 2.44 -14.11 -7.30
CA LEU A 33 2.79 -12.88 -6.60
C LEU A 33 4.30 -12.68 -6.66
N THR A 34 4.72 -11.62 -7.34
CA THR A 34 6.14 -11.29 -7.51
C THR A 34 6.47 -9.95 -6.85
N PHE A 35 7.55 -9.92 -6.06
CA PHE A 35 8.14 -8.67 -5.60
C PHE A 35 8.78 -7.93 -6.79
N VAL A 36 8.41 -6.66 -6.98
CA VAL A 36 8.86 -5.84 -8.10
C VAL A 36 10.02 -4.94 -7.69
N GLU A 37 9.80 -4.11 -6.67
CA GLU A 37 10.78 -3.12 -6.23
C GLU A 37 10.46 -2.54 -4.84
N HIS A 38 11.47 -1.89 -4.27
CA HIS A 38 11.35 -1.05 -3.07
C HIS A 38 11.50 0.42 -3.47
N ARG A 39 10.64 1.29 -2.93
CA ARG A 39 10.67 2.74 -3.17
C ARG A 39 10.76 3.48 -1.84
N GLU A 40 11.60 4.50 -1.81
CA GLU A 40 11.62 5.47 -0.73
C GLU A 40 10.85 6.73 -1.12
N VAL A 41 10.09 7.27 -0.16
CA VAL A 41 9.33 8.51 -0.30
C VAL A 41 9.92 9.53 0.64
N ASP A 42 10.35 10.66 0.07
CA ASP A 42 10.87 11.78 0.86
C ASP A 42 9.76 12.44 1.68
N ILE A 43 9.70 12.08 2.96
CA ILE A 43 8.78 12.62 3.95
C ILE A 43 9.52 13.24 5.10
N ASP A 44 8.96 14.33 5.61
CA ASP A 44 9.36 14.89 6.89
C ASP A 44 8.73 14.06 8.05
N LEU A 45 9.53 13.29 8.79
CA LEU A 45 9.02 12.45 9.89
C LEU A 45 8.40 13.26 11.04
N GLU A 46 8.76 14.55 11.17
CA GLU A 46 8.19 15.47 12.16
C GLU A 46 6.84 16.04 11.70
N SER A 47 6.56 16.05 10.40
CA SER A 47 5.29 16.52 9.83
C SER A 47 4.26 15.39 9.64
N GLN A 48 3.04 15.63 10.10
CA GLN A 48 1.89 14.75 9.80
C GLN A 48 1.27 15.03 8.42
N HIS A 49 0.37 14.14 7.99
CA HIS A 49 -0.51 14.31 6.82
C HIS A 49 0.18 14.32 5.44
N GLN A 50 1.29 13.60 5.28
CA GLN A 50 2.00 13.50 4.00
C GLN A 50 1.53 12.35 3.11
N GLY A 51 0.37 11.76 3.39
CA GLY A 51 -0.16 10.62 2.63
C GLY A 51 -0.37 10.92 1.14
N SER A 52 -0.54 12.18 0.75
CA SER A 52 -0.60 12.58 -0.67
C SER A 52 0.72 12.33 -1.41
N LYS A 53 1.87 12.47 -0.75
CA LYS A 53 3.19 12.13 -1.32
C LYS A 53 3.29 10.63 -1.58
N VAL A 54 2.83 9.83 -0.62
CA VAL A 54 2.82 8.37 -0.75
C VAL A 54 1.91 7.91 -1.88
N ILE A 55 0.69 8.44 -1.94
CA ILE A 55 -0.26 8.13 -3.03
C ILE A 55 0.35 8.51 -4.38
N LYS A 56 1.00 9.68 -4.47
CA LYS A 56 1.67 10.12 -5.70
C LYS A 56 2.81 9.18 -6.11
N ALA A 57 3.58 8.66 -5.15
CA ALA A 57 4.65 7.69 -5.40
C ALA A 57 4.12 6.30 -5.82
N CYS A 58 2.81 6.08 -5.72
CA CYS A 58 2.11 4.85 -6.09
C CYS A 58 1.06 5.08 -7.20
N GLU A 59 1.21 6.12 -8.03
CA GLU A 59 0.26 6.41 -9.12
C GLU A 59 0.15 5.29 -10.17
N ASP A 60 1.16 4.42 -10.25
CA ASP A 60 1.16 3.23 -11.10
C ASP A 60 0.66 1.95 -10.40
N CYS A 61 0.23 2.04 -9.14
CA CYS A 61 -0.29 0.92 -8.36
C CYS A 61 -1.81 0.95 -8.32
N ASP A 62 -2.43 -0.23 -8.30
CA ASP A 62 -3.88 -0.39 -8.18
C ASP A 62 -4.33 -0.31 -6.72
N VAL A 63 -3.46 -0.73 -5.79
CA VAL A 63 -3.76 -0.91 -4.36
C VAL A 63 -2.61 -0.38 -3.52
N ILE A 64 -2.94 0.28 -2.41
CA ILE A 64 -1.97 0.59 -1.34
C ILE A 64 -2.50 0.02 -0.03
N ILE A 65 -1.67 -0.79 0.65
CA ILE A 65 -1.94 -1.35 1.97
C ILE A 65 -1.03 -0.66 2.99
N ALA A 66 -1.63 -0.12 4.05
CA ALA A 66 -0.91 0.54 5.14
C ALA A 66 -1.58 0.19 6.48
N ALA A 67 -0.86 0.33 7.59
CA ALA A 67 -1.43 0.10 8.92
C ALA A 67 -2.70 0.94 9.14
N GLN A 68 -2.62 2.22 8.74
CA GLN A 68 -3.74 3.16 8.82
C GLN A 68 -3.64 4.24 7.74
N PHE A 69 -4.79 4.77 7.31
CA PHE A 69 -4.88 5.98 6.49
C PHE A 69 -6.02 6.91 6.95
N GLY A 70 -5.86 8.21 6.70
CA GLY A 70 -6.86 9.21 7.03
C GLY A 70 -7.88 9.44 5.91
N PHE A 71 -9.02 10.04 6.26
CA PHE A 71 -10.11 10.31 5.31
C PHE A 71 -9.69 11.14 4.08
N LYS A 72 -8.84 12.16 4.26
CA LYS A 72 -8.32 12.97 3.13
C LYS A 72 -7.48 12.13 2.15
N SER A 73 -6.71 11.17 2.66
CA SER A 73 -5.94 10.26 1.82
C SER A 73 -6.86 9.36 1.00
N LYS A 74 -7.96 8.87 1.60
CA LYS A 74 -8.96 8.08 0.88
C LYS A 74 -9.56 8.84 -0.29
N ILE A 75 -10.03 10.08 -0.08
CA ILE A 75 -10.54 10.92 -1.16
C ILE A 75 -9.49 11.06 -2.28
N LYS A 76 -8.23 11.31 -1.91
CA LYS A 76 -7.18 11.52 -2.90
C LYS A 76 -6.83 10.26 -3.71
N ALA A 77 -6.85 9.10 -3.06
CA ALA A 77 -6.61 7.82 -3.72
C ALA A 77 -7.78 7.46 -4.64
N ASP A 78 -9.03 7.71 -4.23
CA ASP A 78 -10.22 7.50 -5.04
C ASP A 78 -10.19 8.37 -6.33
N GLU A 79 -9.73 9.62 -6.26
CA GLU A 79 -9.51 10.49 -7.45
C GLU A 79 -8.54 9.89 -8.47
N LEU A 80 -7.61 9.04 -8.02
CA LEU A 80 -6.59 8.39 -8.84
C LEU A 80 -6.93 6.93 -9.16
N ASN A 81 -8.12 6.45 -8.77
CA ASN A 81 -8.55 5.05 -8.88
C ASN A 81 -7.64 4.06 -8.13
N ILE A 82 -7.01 4.50 -7.04
CA ILE A 82 -6.16 3.68 -6.18
C ILE A 82 -6.97 3.22 -4.97
N LYS A 83 -7.02 1.92 -4.72
CA LYS A 83 -7.72 1.37 -3.56
C LYS A 83 -6.82 1.42 -2.32
N LEU A 84 -7.27 2.09 -1.26
CA LEU A 84 -6.61 2.02 0.06
C LEU A 84 -7.19 0.88 0.91
N VAL A 85 -6.29 0.11 1.52
CA VAL A 85 -6.60 -0.98 2.47
C VAL A 85 -5.86 -0.72 3.77
N SER A 86 -6.56 -0.91 4.89
CA SER A 86 -6.01 -0.76 6.23
C SER A 86 -5.88 -2.15 6.82
N ASP A 87 -4.66 -2.59 7.05
CA ASP A 87 -4.36 -3.89 7.63
C ASP A 87 -2.98 -3.86 8.30
N GLU A 88 -2.78 -4.73 9.28
CA GLU A 88 -1.55 -4.82 10.09
C GLU A 88 -1.16 -6.29 10.27
N GLY A 89 0.14 -6.55 10.38
CA GLY A 89 0.69 -7.90 10.47
C GLY A 89 1.89 -8.06 9.56
N SER A 90 2.31 -9.31 9.32
CA SER A 90 3.39 -9.54 8.36
C SER A 90 2.92 -9.22 6.93
N VAL A 91 3.85 -8.74 6.10
CA VAL A 91 3.59 -8.41 4.70
C VAL A 91 3.00 -9.61 3.94
N ASP A 92 3.53 -10.81 4.18
CA ASP A 92 3.05 -12.04 3.56
C ASP A 92 1.60 -12.36 3.93
N GLU A 93 1.24 -12.25 5.21
CA GLU A 93 -0.13 -12.51 5.68
C GLU A 93 -1.12 -11.50 5.11
N VAL A 94 -0.76 -10.23 5.12
CA VAL A 94 -1.61 -9.13 4.64
C VAL A 94 -1.82 -9.24 3.12
N LEU A 95 -0.75 -9.50 2.36
CA LEU A 95 -0.85 -9.72 0.91
C LEU A 95 -1.72 -10.93 0.60
N LYS A 96 -1.50 -12.05 1.31
CA LYS A 96 -2.30 -13.26 1.12
C LYS A 96 -3.78 -13.00 1.42
N ALA A 97 -4.10 -12.38 2.55
CA ALA A 97 -5.48 -12.08 2.94
C ALA A 97 -6.18 -11.19 1.90
N TYR A 98 -5.49 -10.16 1.40
CA TYR A 98 -6.03 -9.30 0.36
C TYR A 98 -6.26 -10.04 -0.96
N ILE A 99 -5.30 -10.85 -1.41
CA ILE A 99 -5.38 -11.61 -2.66
C ILE A 99 -6.49 -12.66 -2.60
N ASP A 100 -6.58 -13.42 -1.50
CA ASP A 100 -7.65 -14.40 -1.28
C ASP A 100 -9.03 -13.73 -1.38
N HIS A 101 -9.20 -12.58 -0.73
CA HIS A 101 -10.44 -11.81 -0.80
C HIS A 101 -10.73 -11.28 -2.21
N TYR A 102 -9.70 -10.75 -2.89
CA TYR A 102 -9.83 -10.25 -4.26
C TYR A 102 -10.27 -11.34 -5.24
N ASN A 103 -9.67 -12.53 -5.14
CA ASN A 103 -10.03 -13.68 -5.97
C ASN A 103 -11.43 -14.21 -5.66
N PHE A 104 -11.81 -14.22 -4.37
CA PHE A 104 -13.17 -14.57 -3.97
C PHE A 104 -14.21 -13.63 -4.59
N MET A 105 -13.94 -12.32 -4.61
CA MET A 105 -14.87 -11.30 -5.14
C MET A 105 -14.96 -11.29 -6.68
N LYS A 106 -14.01 -11.92 -7.38
CA LYS A 106 -14.02 -12.04 -8.85
C LYS A 106 -14.86 -13.22 -9.36
N ASN A 107 -15.08 -14.22 -8.53
CA ASN A 107 -15.89 -15.41 -8.82
C ASN A 107 -17.37 -15.16 -8.55
#